data_AF-K2E7K3-F1
#
_entry.id   AF-K2E7K3-F1
#
_cell.length_a   1.000
_cell.length_b   1.000
_cell.length_c   1.000
_cell.angle_alpha   90.00
_cell.angle_beta   90.00
_cell.angle_gamma   90.00
#
_symmetry.space_group_name_H-M   'P 1'
#
loop_
_entity.id
_entity.type
_entity.pdbx_description
1 polymer ?
#
loop_
_entity_poly.entity_id
_entity_poly.type
_entity_poly.pdbx_seq_one_letter_code
_entity_poly.pdbx_strand_id
1 'polypeptide(L)'
;MKTNKFIIGIVGVVTATFSIFLPTDPDLGFHLRIGERFWKFHQIPHSNWFNYTFPESHWVPHELISDTIMYLIYHLGGFTLLTFVFSL
;
A
#
# COMPACT_ATOMS: atom_id res chain seq x y z
N MET A 1 24.88 -18.98 8.97
CA MET A 1 23.63 -19.73 9.23
C MET A 1 23.20 -20.40 7.94
N LYS A 2 22.94 -21.71 7.92
CA LYS A 2 22.42 -22.40 6.72
C LYS A 2 20.92 -22.09 6.60
N THR A 3 20.51 -21.55 5.46
CA THR A 3 19.11 -21.23 5.18
C THR A 3 18.27 -22.51 5.10
N ASN A 4 17.17 -22.58 5.86
CA ASN A 4 16.27 -23.72 5.85
C ASN A 4 15.26 -23.58 4.70
N LYS A 5 15.52 -24.29 3.59
CA LYS A 5 14.67 -24.27 2.39
C LYS A 5 13.22 -24.69 2.66
N PHE A 6 12.99 -25.52 3.68
CA PHE A 6 11.65 -25.92 4.09
C PHE A 6 10.84 -24.75 4.65
N ILE A 7 11.48 -23.91 5.49
CA ILE A 7 10.85 -22.71 6.05
C ILE A 7 10.51 -21.70 4.94
N ILE A 8 11.43 -21.49 3.98
CA ILE A 8 11.17 -20.63 2.82
C ILE A 8 9.99 -21.14 2.01
N GLY A 9 9.91 -22.46 1.79
CA GLY A 9 8.78 -23.08 1.09
C GLY A 9 7.45 -22.82 1.79
N ILE A 10 7.39 -22.99 3.11
CA ILE A 10 6.18 -22.72 3.90
C ILE A 10 5.78 -21.25 3.80
N VAL A 11 6.73 -20.33 4.03
CA VAL A 11 6.46 -18.88 3.94
C VAL A 11 5.92 -18.51 2.57
N GLY A 12 6.54 -18.99 1.49
CA GLY A 12 6.11 -18.69 0.12
C GLY A 12 4.68 -19.17 -0.17
N VAL A 13 4.29 -20.36 0.31
CA VAL A 13 2.93 -20.89 0.14
C VAL A 13 1.90 -20.08 0.94
N VAL A 14 2.24 -19.66 2.16
CA VAL A 14 1.36 -18.83 3.00
C VAL A 14 1.13 -17.47 2.32
N THR A 15 2.19 -16.76 1.96
CA THR A 15 2.13 -15.48 1.23
C THR A 15 1.30 -15.60 -0.04
N ALA A 16 1.54 -16.64 -0.86
CA ALA A 16 0.80 -16.86 -2.09
C ALA A 16 -0.71 -17.07 -1.86
N THR A 17 -1.08 -17.78 -0.78
CA THR A 17 -2.49 -18.03 -0.43
C THR A 17 -3.20 -16.75 -0.01
N PHE A 18 -2.57 -15.94 0.86
CA PHE A 18 -3.12 -14.66 1.28
C PHE A 18 -3.25 -13.67 0.13
N SER A 19 -2.35 -13.73 -0.85
CA SER A 19 -2.35 -12.85 -2.04
C SER A 19 -3.56 -13.00 -2.98
N ILE A 20 -4.35 -14.07 -2.80
CA ILE A 20 -5.57 -14.33 -3.59
C ILE A 20 -6.77 -13.57 -2.99
N PHE A 21 -6.70 -13.23 -1.70
CA PHE A 21 -7.75 -12.45 -1.05
C PHE A 21 -7.61 -10.97 -1.37
N LEU A 22 -8.75 -10.31 -1.56
CA LEU A 22 -8.79 -8.87 -1.71
C LEU A 22 -8.39 -8.21 -0.39
N PRO A 23 -7.63 -7.10 -0.44
CA PRO A 23 -7.35 -6.31 0.76
C PRO A 23 -8.66 -5.85 1.41
N THR A 24 -8.72 -5.97 2.73
CA THR A 24 -9.89 -5.59 3.54
C THR A 24 -9.69 -4.30 4.31
N ASP A 25 -8.51 -3.69 4.20
CA ASP A 25 -8.20 -2.41 4.84
C ASP A 25 -9.11 -1.31 4.28
N PRO A 26 -9.96 -0.69 5.12
CA PRO A 26 -10.86 0.36 4.68
C PRO A 26 -10.14 1.61 4.16
N ASP A 27 -8.91 1.86 4.61
CA ASP A 27 -8.12 3.04 4.25
C ASP A 27 -7.21 2.79 3.03
N LEU A 28 -7.17 1.58 2.47
CA LEU A 28 -6.30 1.27 1.32
C LEU A 28 -6.53 2.21 0.14
N GLY A 29 -7.79 2.54 -0.15
CA GLY A 29 -8.13 3.48 -1.22
C GLY A 29 -7.53 4.87 -0.97
N PHE A 30 -7.48 5.32 0.29
CA PHE A 30 -6.85 6.57 0.69
C PHE A 30 -5.34 6.53 0.43
N HIS A 31 -4.64 5.50 0.92
CA HIS A 31 -3.19 5.32 0.72
C HIS A 31 -2.81 5.33 -0.76
N LEU A 32 -3.50 4.53 -1.59
CA LEU A 32 -3.25 4.46 -3.03
C LEU A 32 -3.47 5.82 -3.71
N ARG A 33 -4.50 6.56 -3.31
CA ARG A 33 -4.86 7.83 -3.94
C ARG A 33 -3.93 8.97 -3.53
N ILE A 34 -3.47 9.00 -2.28
CA ILE A 34 -2.45 9.94 -1.81
C ILE A 34 -1.12 9.68 -2.51
N GLY A 35 -0.67 8.43 -2.56
CA GLY A 35 0.56 8.03 -3.24
C GLY A 35 0.54 8.34 -4.73
N GLU A 36 -0.56 8.05 -5.42
CA GLU A 36 -0.75 8.40 -6.84
C GLU A 36 -0.60 9.90 -7.07
N ARG A 37 -1.22 10.71 -6.22
CA ARG A 37 -1.22 12.16 -6.38
C ARG A 37 0.17 12.74 -6.13
N PHE A 38 0.86 12.27 -5.10
CA PHE A 38 2.25 12.67 -4.87
C PHE A 38 3.14 12.28 -6.05
N TRP A 39 3.03 11.04 -6.55
CA TRP A 39 3.78 10.58 -7.72
C TRP A 39 3.55 11.44 -8.97
N LYS A 40 2.31 11.85 -9.22
CA LYS A 40 1.96 12.64 -10.41
C LYS A 40 2.37 14.10 -10.32
N PHE A 41 2.13 14.74 -9.17
CA PHE A 41 2.25 16.19 -9.04
C PHE A 41 3.49 16.63 -8.26
N HIS A 42 4.18 15.73 -7.57
CA HIS A 42 5.36 16.01 -6.75
C HIS A 42 5.11 17.11 -5.70
N GLN A 43 3.88 17.18 -5.20
CA GLN A 43 3.43 18.15 -4.21
C GLN A 43 3.09 17.44 -2.91
N ILE A 44 3.67 17.92 -1.81
CA ILE A 44 3.34 17.44 -0.47
C ILE A 44 1.93 17.95 -0.12
N PRO A 45 0.97 17.07 0.22
CA PRO A 45 -0.35 17.52 0.65
C PRO A 45 -0.25 18.31 1.97
N HIS A 46 -0.89 19.47 2.01
CA HIS A 46 -1.09 20.27 3.22
C HIS A 46 -2.53 20.23 3.73
N SER A 47 -3.42 19.57 2.99
CA SER A 47 -4.85 19.43 3.26
C SER A 47 -5.29 18.00 3.00
N ASN A 48 -6.23 17.51 3.80
CA ASN A 48 -6.82 16.19 3.59
C ASN A 48 -7.91 16.25 2.49
N TRP A 49 -7.49 16.07 1.24
CA TRP A 49 -8.38 16.17 0.07
C TRP A 49 -9.50 15.11 0.01
N PHE A 50 -9.36 14.01 0.76
CA PHE A 50 -10.27 12.87 0.71
C PHE A 50 -11.13 12.74 1.96
N ASN A 51 -11.11 13.74 2.86
CA ASN A 51 -11.99 13.78 4.02
C ASN A 51 -13.33 14.44 3.68
N TYR A 52 -14.42 13.69 3.83
CA TYR A 52 -15.76 14.19 3.56
C TYR A 52 -16.28 15.16 4.64
N THR A 53 -16.03 14.87 5.91
CA THR A 53 -16.59 15.63 7.06
C THR A 53 -15.84 16.93 7.30
N PHE A 54 -14.53 16.95 7.05
CA PHE A 54 -13.65 18.10 7.24
C PHE A 54 -12.86 18.39 5.96
N PRO A 55 -13.53 18.86 4.89
CA PRO A 55 -12.84 19.23 3.67
C PRO A 55 -11.81 20.33 3.98
N GLU A 56 -10.63 20.22 3.39
CA GLU A 56 -9.54 21.20 3.51
C GLU A 56 -8.88 21.32 4.89
N SER A 57 -9.19 20.42 5.84
CA SER A 57 -8.51 20.40 7.13
C SER A 57 -6.99 20.30 6.95
N HIS A 58 -6.24 21.12 7.68
CA HIS A 58 -4.78 21.06 7.66
C HIS A 58 -4.31 19.66 8.07
N TRP A 59 -3.47 19.05 7.22
CA TRP A 59 -3.00 17.69 7.43
C TRP A 59 -1.57 17.56 6.91
N VAL A 60 -0.76 16.84 7.68
CA VAL A 60 0.63 16.50 7.31
C VAL A 60 0.69 15.00 7.07
N PRO A 61 1.01 14.54 5.85
CA PRO A 61 1.09 13.12 5.52
C PRO A 61 2.35 12.51 6.12
N HIS A 62 2.21 11.76 7.21
CA HIS A 62 3.33 11.06 7.83
C HIS A 62 3.72 9.77 7.09
N GLU A 63 2.85 9.27 6.21
CA GLU A 63 3.04 8.00 5.47
C GLU A 63 3.28 8.21 3.97
N LEU A 64 3.54 9.45 3.52
CA LEU A 64 3.58 9.81 2.10
C LEU A 64 4.49 8.93 1.24
N ILE A 65 5.66 8.57 1.76
CA ILE A 65 6.63 7.71 1.04
C ILE A 65 6.08 6.28 0.94
N SER A 66 5.53 5.75 2.02
CA SER A 66 4.89 4.44 2.04
C SER A 66 3.68 4.39 1.10
N ASP A 67 2.82 5.41 1.14
CA ASP A 67 1.68 5.57 0.22
C ASP A 67 2.13 5.53 -1.24
N THR A 68 3.24 6.23 -1.55
CA THR A 68 3.80 6.27 -2.90
C THR A 68 4.35 4.91 -3.33
N ILE A 69 5.04 4.20 -2.43
CA ILE A 69 5.54 2.84 -2.70
C ILE A 69 4.36 1.88 -2.94
N MET A 70 3.32 1.94 -2.10
CA MET A 70 2.10 1.14 -2.26
C MET A 70 1.43 1.42 -3.61
N TYR A 71 1.30 2.69 -4.00
CA TYR A 71 0.77 3.07 -5.31
C TYR A 71 1.62 2.51 -6.45
N LEU A 72 2.95 2.58 -6.38
CA LEU A 72 3.83 2.06 -7.43
C LEU A 72 3.72 0.54 -7.57
N ILE A 73 3.68 -0.20 -6.46
CA ILE A 73 3.48 -1.65 -6.46
C ILE A 73 2.11 -2.00 -7.07
N TYR A 74 1.06 -1.30 -6.64
CA TYR A 74 -0.27 -1.46 -7.19
C TYR A 74 -0.32 -1.13 -8.70
N HIS A 75 0.37 -0.08 -9.15
CA HIS A 75 0.42 0.29 -10.55
C HIS A 75 1.10 -0.76 -11.43
N LEU A 76 2.07 -1.50 -10.87
CA LEU A 76 2.81 -2.54 -11.58
C LEU A 76 2.07 -3.88 -11.67
N GLY A 77 1.31 -4.26 -10.64
CA GLY A 77 0.73 -5.61 -10.57
C GLY A 77 -0.63 -5.72 -9.88
N GLY A 78 -1.34 -4.60 -9.74
CA GLY A 78 -2.66 -4.51 -9.13
C GLY A 78 -2.67 -4.96 -7.66
N PHE A 79 -3.86 -5.35 -7.19
CA PHE A 79 -4.02 -5.84 -5.82
C PHE A 79 -3.27 -7.14 -5.56
N THR A 80 -3.11 -8.01 -6.55
CA THR A 80 -2.37 -9.28 -6.37
C THR A 80 -0.92 -9.04 -5.96
N LEU A 81 -0.20 -8.17 -6.67
CA LEU A 81 1.18 -7.84 -6.32
C LEU A 81 1.25 -7.05 -5.01
N LEU A 82 0.31 -6.13 -4.79
CA LEU A 82 0.24 -5.38 -3.56
C LEU A 82 0.07 -6.29 -2.34
N THR A 83 -0.91 -7.18 -2.36
CA THR A 83 -1.13 -8.15 -1.28
C THR A 83 0.06 -9.07 -1.14
N PHE A 84 0.69 -9.53 -2.23
CA PHE A 84 1.90 -10.36 -2.14
C PHE A 84 3.03 -9.68 -1.38
N VAL A 85 3.28 -8.39 -1.63
CA VAL A 85 4.34 -7.64 -0.93
C VAL A 85 4.01 -7.39 0.54
N PHE A 86 2.74 -7.23 0.89
CA PHE A 86 2.30 -6.85 2.25
C PHE A 86 1.64 -8.00 3.05
N SER A 87 1.64 -9.25 2.56
CA SER A 87 0.93 -10.39 3.19
C SER A 87 1.70 -11.13 4.29
N LEU A 88 2.76 -10.53 4.83
CA LEU A 88 3.70 -11.16 5.77
C LEU A 88 3.72 -10.49 7.14
#